data_AF-F7YVD3-F1
#
_entry.id   AF-F7YVD3-F1
#
_cell.length_a   1.000
_cell.length_b   1.000
_cell.length_c   1.000
_cell.angle_alpha   90.00
_cell.angle_beta   90.00
_cell.angle_gamma   90.00
#
_symmetry.space_group_name_H-M   'P 1'
#
loop_
_entity.id
_entity.type
_entity.pdbx_description
1 polymer ?
#
loop_
_entity_poly.entity_id
_entity_poly.type
_entity_poly.pdbx_seq_one_letter_code
_entity_poly.pdbx_strand_id
1 'polypeptide(L)'
;MKQLDDFTVDYMAIGEDSQRFLDLIKQFETEVGKAVQISNNPYFGRLHVNVYVLEKDEYPTLIAWLVFHGEEAFDRLLENGASFGETKPLKELELVESFKNVKTSLLSLDEVDDETKMIIIGPDSVTCFVEFDRVKSMTRDQLAKLIVANYVKKVFGVENEYMVRTDDISLF
;
A
#
# COMPACT_ATOMS: atom_id res chain seq x y z
N MET A 1 -6.10 11.28 11.51
CA MET A 1 -5.81 10.04 10.73
C MET A 1 -6.28 8.78 11.48
N LYS A 2 -7.07 7.90 10.84
CA LYS A 2 -7.53 6.62 11.41
C LYS A 2 -7.36 5.50 10.37
N GLN A 3 -7.02 4.29 10.79
CA GLN A 3 -7.06 3.13 9.89
C GLN A 3 -8.51 2.83 9.53
N LEU A 4 -8.80 2.74 8.23
CA LEU A 4 -10.13 2.43 7.70
C LEU A 4 -10.27 0.93 7.43
N ASP A 5 -9.30 0.35 6.75
CA ASP A 5 -9.35 -1.04 6.29
C ASP A 5 -7.94 -1.59 6.09
N ASP A 6 -7.84 -2.92 6.08
CA ASP A 6 -6.63 -3.67 5.79
C ASP A 6 -7.03 -4.98 5.09
N PHE A 7 -6.66 -5.12 3.82
CA PHE A 7 -7.14 -6.20 2.97
C PHE A 7 -6.17 -6.57 1.87
N THR A 8 -6.33 -7.77 1.33
CA THR A 8 -5.65 -8.19 0.11
C THR A 8 -6.57 -8.02 -1.09
N VAL A 9 -6.05 -7.51 -2.20
CA VAL A 9 -6.77 -7.41 -3.47
C VAL A 9 -6.02 -8.16 -4.57
N ASP A 10 -6.72 -9.12 -5.18
CA ASP A 10 -6.32 -9.70 -6.46
C ASP A 10 -6.94 -8.86 -7.58
N TYR A 11 -6.14 -8.44 -8.56
CA TYR A 11 -6.62 -7.65 -9.69
C TYR A 11 -6.34 -8.31 -11.04
N MET A 12 -7.23 -8.07 -12.00
CA MET A 12 -7.10 -8.50 -13.39
C MET A 12 -7.67 -7.44 -14.33
N ALA A 13 -6.85 -6.95 -15.27
CA ALA A 13 -7.24 -6.01 -16.30
C ALA A 13 -8.26 -6.65 -17.24
N ILE A 14 -9.28 -5.89 -17.60
CA ILE A 14 -10.30 -6.28 -18.56
C ILE A 14 -9.77 -5.95 -19.96
N GLY A 15 -9.74 -6.94 -20.86
CA GLY A 15 -9.35 -6.73 -22.25
C GLY A 15 -8.78 -7.98 -22.91
N GLU A 16 -8.59 -7.92 -24.24
CA GLU A 16 -7.99 -9.04 -24.97
C GLU A 16 -6.50 -9.22 -24.66
N ASP A 17 -5.77 -8.14 -24.42
CA ASP A 17 -4.32 -8.21 -24.19
C ASP A 17 -3.97 -8.92 -22.88
N SER A 18 -4.74 -8.68 -21.81
CA SER A 18 -4.56 -9.37 -20.53
C SER A 18 -4.87 -10.87 -20.66
N GLN A 19 -5.92 -11.23 -21.40
CA GLN A 19 -6.27 -12.62 -21.66
C GLN A 19 -5.19 -13.33 -22.50
N ARG A 20 -4.70 -12.69 -23.56
CA ARG A 20 -3.61 -13.24 -24.38
C ARG A 20 -2.34 -13.46 -23.56
N PHE A 21 -2.00 -12.52 -22.69
CA PHE A 21 -0.83 -12.67 -21.82
C PHE A 21 -0.99 -13.82 -20.83
N LEU A 22 -2.17 -13.96 -20.20
CA LEU A 22 -2.48 -15.10 -19.33
C LEU A 22 -2.40 -16.44 -20.07
N ASP A 23 -2.87 -16.50 -21.31
CA ASP A 23 -2.81 -17.71 -22.12
C ASP A 23 -1.37 -18.09 -22.49
N LEU A 24 -0.51 -17.10 -22.79
CA LEU A 24 0.92 -17.30 -23.01
C LEU A 24 1.63 -17.87 -21.78
N ILE A 25 1.28 -17.36 -20.59
CA ILE A 25 1.84 -17.88 -19.32
C ILE A 25 1.44 -19.33 -19.12
N LYS A 26 0.15 -19.66 -19.28
CA LYS A 26 -0.34 -21.03 -19.12
C LYS A 26 0.31 -22.00 -20.12
N GLN A 27 0.51 -21.54 -21.35
CA GLN A 27 1.22 -22.32 -22.36
C GLN A 27 2.66 -22.58 -21.91
N PHE A 28 3.38 -21.55 -21.45
CA PHE A 28 4.74 -21.70 -20.95
C PHE A 28 4.83 -22.62 -19.72
N GLU A 29 3.91 -22.50 -18.76
CA GLU A 29 3.84 -23.40 -17.59
C GLU A 29 3.64 -24.86 -18.01
N THR A 30 2.82 -25.08 -19.04
CA THR A 30 2.57 -26.42 -19.61
C THR A 30 3.81 -26.98 -20.29
N GLU A 31 4.52 -26.15 -21.06
CA GLU A 31 5.75 -26.54 -21.76
C GLU A 31 6.90 -26.85 -20.78
N VAL A 32 7.02 -26.08 -19.70
CA VAL A 32 8.09 -26.23 -18.70
C VAL A 32 7.72 -27.25 -17.60
N GLY A 33 6.44 -27.59 -17.47
CA GLY A 33 5.93 -28.49 -16.43
C GLY A 33 6.08 -27.93 -15.01
N LYS A 34 6.14 -26.60 -14.88
CA LYS A 34 6.31 -25.89 -13.61
C LYS A 34 5.44 -24.64 -13.60
N ALA A 35 4.84 -24.36 -12.44
CA ALA A 35 4.17 -23.10 -12.20
C ALA A 35 5.18 -21.95 -12.20
N VAL A 36 4.83 -20.82 -12.83
CA VAL A 36 5.64 -19.61 -12.83
C VAL A 36 5.15 -18.68 -11.73
N GLN A 37 6.08 -18.22 -10.90
CA GLN A 37 5.81 -17.12 -9.99
C GLN A 37 5.91 -15.81 -10.75
N ILE A 38 4.79 -15.10 -10.85
CA ILE A 38 4.68 -13.83 -11.57
C ILE A 38 4.47 -12.72 -10.57
N SER A 39 5.39 -11.76 -10.56
CA SER A 39 5.23 -10.52 -9.81
C SER A 39 4.09 -9.67 -10.40
N ASN A 40 3.60 -8.73 -9.60
CA ASN A 40 2.62 -7.75 -10.04
C ASN A 40 3.05 -7.12 -11.37
N ASN A 41 2.10 -7.04 -12.30
CA ASN A 41 2.30 -6.48 -13.63
C ASN A 41 1.08 -5.64 -14.05
N PRO A 42 1.09 -4.97 -15.22
CA PRO A 42 -0.01 -4.11 -15.64
C PRO A 42 -1.35 -4.84 -15.83
N TYR A 43 -1.35 -6.16 -16.00
CA TYR A 43 -2.55 -6.94 -16.31
C TYR A 43 -3.10 -7.68 -15.11
N PHE A 44 -2.28 -8.16 -14.18
CA PHE A 44 -2.77 -8.81 -12.98
C PHE A 44 -1.73 -8.83 -11.88
N GLY A 45 -2.20 -9.05 -10.66
CA GLY A 45 -1.34 -9.10 -9.49
C GLY A 45 -2.16 -9.23 -8.20
N ARG A 46 -1.44 -9.23 -7.09
CA ARG A 46 -1.97 -9.25 -5.74
C ARG A 46 -1.32 -8.14 -4.93
N LEU A 47 -2.14 -7.34 -4.24
CA LEU A 47 -1.68 -6.26 -3.36
C LEU A 47 -2.21 -6.46 -1.95
N HIS A 48 -1.35 -6.29 -0.96
CA HIS A 48 -1.71 -6.03 0.42
C HIS A 48 -1.92 -4.53 0.59
N VAL A 49 -3.11 -4.11 1.05
CA VAL A 49 -3.54 -2.72 1.06
C VAL A 49 -3.88 -2.29 2.47
N ASN A 50 -3.12 -1.35 3.00
CA ASN A 50 -3.45 -0.62 4.22
C ASN A 50 -4.10 0.72 3.86
N VAL A 51 -5.31 0.99 4.33
CA VAL A 51 -6.03 2.25 4.05
C VAL A 51 -6.19 3.08 5.30
N TYR A 52 -5.75 4.33 5.24
CA TYR A 52 -5.95 5.34 6.27
C TYR A 52 -6.84 6.46 5.75
N VAL A 53 -7.81 6.87 6.59
CA VAL A 53 -8.65 8.03 6.33
C VAL A 53 -8.13 9.28 7.02
N LEU A 54 -8.24 10.38 6.29
CA LEU A 54 -7.93 11.73 6.73
C LEU A 54 -9.23 12.54 6.83
N GLU A 55 -9.35 13.34 7.89
CA GLU A 55 -10.44 14.32 7.98
C GLU A 55 -10.13 15.52 7.08
N LYS A 56 -11.18 16.28 6.72
CA LYS A 56 -11.05 17.48 5.88
C LYS A 56 -10.08 18.44 6.57
N ASP A 57 -9.11 18.94 5.81
CA ASP A 57 -8.00 19.81 6.26
C ASP A 57 -6.86 19.12 7.06
N GLU A 58 -6.88 17.79 7.25
CA GLU A 58 -5.78 17.00 7.85
C GLU A 58 -4.86 16.32 6.82
N TYR A 59 -4.67 16.92 5.64
CA TYR A 59 -3.83 16.26 4.62
C TYR A 59 -2.36 16.22 5.08
N PRO A 60 -1.76 15.03 5.25
CA PRO A 60 -0.35 14.93 5.54
C PRO A 60 0.38 15.47 4.32
N THR A 61 1.09 16.58 4.53
CA THR A 61 1.96 17.20 3.53
C THR A 61 3.24 16.39 3.34
N LEU A 62 3.60 15.61 4.35
CA LEU A 62 4.77 14.73 4.39
C LEU A 62 4.41 13.48 5.19
N ILE A 63 4.75 12.31 4.66
CA ILE A 63 4.68 11.05 5.39
C ILE A 63 6.11 10.54 5.52
N ALA A 64 6.62 10.58 6.75
CA ALA A 64 7.98 10.17 7.04
C ALA A 64 8.01 8.67 7.37
N TRP A 65 8.74 7.91 6.57
CA TRP A 65 9.10 6.54 6.90
C TRP A 65 10.37 6.55 7.75
N LEU A 66 10.23 6.23 9.03
CA LEU A 66 11.37 6.04 9.91
C LEU A 66 11.80 4.57 9.81
N VAL A 67 12.88 4.33 9.08
CA VAL A 67 13.57 3.04 9.10
C VAL A 67 14.59 3.08 10.22
N PHE A 68 14.38 2.27 11.25
CA PHE A 68 15.35 2.10 12.31
C PHE A 68 16.29 0.93 11.96
N HIS A 69 17.59 1.14 12.10
CA HIS A 69 18.61 0.15 11.78
C HIS A 69 19.23 -0.42 13.06
N GLY A 70 19.38 -1.75 13.12
CA GLY A 70 20.08 -2.46 14.20
C GLY A 70 19.18 -2.99 15.31
N GLU A 71 19.67 -4.00 16.03
CA GLU A 71 18.94 -4.70 17.11
C GLU A 71 18.54 -3.75 18.25
N GLU A 72 19.39 -2.77 18.58
CA GLU A 72 19.10 -1.77 19.62
C GLU A 72 17.79 -1.00 19.38
N ALA A 73 17.42 -0.78 18.12
CA ALA A 73 16.18 -0.08 17.82
C ALA A 73 14.93 -0.93 18.10
N PHE A 74 15.04 -2.24 17.90
CA PHE A 74 13.96 -3.18 18.18
C PHE A 74 13.76 -3.34 19.69
N ASP A 75 14.85 -3.46 20.45
CA ASP A 75 14.81 -3.56 21.91
C ASP A 75 14.16 -2.31 22.54
N ARG A 76 14.51 -1.12 22.05
CA ARG A 76 13.88 0.13 22.51
C ARG A 76 12.39 0.22 22.20
N LEU A 77 11.94 -0.35 21.07
CA LEU A 77 10.53 -0.44 20.71
C LEU A 77 9.77 -1.36 21.68
N LEU A 78 10.37 -2.48 22.06
CA LEU A 78 9.79 -3.43 23.02
C LEU A 78 9.71 -2.85 24.43
N GLU A 79 10.75 -2.13 24.86
CA GLU A 79 10.82 -1.54 26.20
C GLU A 79 9.85 -0.39 26.40
N ASN A 80 9.72 0.50 25.41
CA ASN A 80 8.95 1.74 25.55
C ASN A 80 7.53 1.62 24.96
N GLY A 81 7.28 0.64 24.09
CA GLY A 81 6.06 0.55 23.30
C GLY A 81 5.99 1.64 22.22
N ALA A 82 5.02 1.51 21.31
CA ALA A 82 4.74 2.51 20.29
C ALA A 82 3.23 2.64 20.09
N SER A 83 2.72 3.86 20.27
CA SER A 83 1.34 4.21 19.95
C SER A 83 1.30 4.85 18.56
N PHE A 84 0.96 4.04 17.55
CA PHE A 84 0.94 4.47 16.14
C PHE A 84 -0.29 5.32 15.75
N GLY A 85 -1.16 5.62 16.71
CA GLY A 85 -2.38 6.42 16.51
C GLY A 85 -2.35 7.83 17.09
N GLU A 86 -1.20 8.31 17.59
CA GLU A 86 -1.11 9.63 18.23
C GLU A 86 -0.96 10.78 17.22
N THR A 87 -1.70 11.87 17.46
CA THR A 87 -1.50 13.15 16.77
C THR A 87 -1.04 14.20 17.78
N LYS A 88 0.25 14.54 17.77
CA LYS A 88 0.91 15.56 18.62
C LYS A 88 2.01 16.28 17.83
N PRO A 89 2.51 17.44 18.28
CA PRO A 89 3.75 18.01 17.74
C PRO A 89 4.87 16.97 17.73
N LEU A 90 5.68 16.91 16.65
CA LEU A 90 6.68 15.86 16.44
C LEU A 90 7.63 15.65 17.65
N LYS A 91 8.02 16.76 18.29
CA LYS A 91 8.88 16.76 19.50
C LYS A 91 8.23 16.14 20.75
N GLU A 92 6.92 15.91 20.71
CA GLU A 92 6.10 15.41 21.82
C GLU A 92 5.63 13.97 21.59
N LEU A 93 5.99 13.37 20.44
CA LEU A 93 5.73 11.96 20.18
C LEU A 93 6.78 11.12 20.90
N GLU A 94 6.32 10.27 21.83
CA GLU A 94 7.19 9.39 22.63
C GLU A 94 8.09 8.50 21.76
N LEU A 95 7.58 8.07 20.60
CA LEU A 95 8.36 7.34 19.60
C LEU A 95 9.56 8.15 19.12
N VAL A 96 9.37 9.42 18.74
CA VAL A 96 10.47 10.26 18.22
C VAL A 96 11.53 10.50 19.28
N GLU A 97 11.13 10.76 20.52
CA GLU A 97 12.04 10.96 21.65
C GLU A 97 12.86 9.69 21.95
N SER A 98 12.24 8.51 21.87
CA SER A 98 12.89 7.21 22.08
C SER A 98 13.99 6.91 21.07
N PHE A 99 13.89 7.50 19.87
CA PHE A 99 14.79 7.27 18.74
C PHE A 99 15.68 8.47 18.38
N LYS A 100 15.74 9.52 19.21
CA LYS A 100 16.52 10.75 18.94
C LYS A 100 18.01 10.57 18.64
N ASN A 101 18.59 9.45 19.07
CA ASN A 101 20.01 9.12 18.88
C ASN A 101 20.24 8.05 17.81
N VAL A 102 19.18 7.52 17.20
CA VAL A 102 19.27 6.50 16.13
C VAL A 102 19.40 7.19 14.79
N LYS A 103 20.24 6.65 13.90
CA LYS A 103 20.31 7.13 12.51
C LYS A 103 18.98 6.86 11.83
N THR A 104 18.30 7.93 11.46
CA THR A 104 17.04 7.90 10.71
C THR A 104 17.22 8.58 9.37
N SER A 105 16.60 8.03 8.33
CA SER A 105 16.52 8.66 7.02
C SER A 105 15.11 9.21 6.81
N LEU A 106 15.01 10.43 6.29
CA LEU A 106 13.75 10.99 5.82
C LEU A 106 13.63 10.75 4.32
N LEU A 107 12.57 10.09 3.88
CA LEU A 107 12.24 9.97 2.47
C LEU A 107 11.21 11.04 2.12
N SER A 108 11.56 11.98 1.25
CA SER A 108 10.60 12.93 0.70
C SER A 108 9.73 12.24 -0.35
N LEU A 109 8.44 12.54 -0.33
CA LEU A 109 7.45 12.03 -1.27
C LEU A 109 7.00 13.13 -2.24
N ASP A 110 7.90 14.04 -2.67
CA ASP A 110 7.58 15.14 -3.61
C ASP A 110 7.08 14.69 -5.01
N GLU A 111 6.64 13.45 -5.17
CA GLU A 111 5.97 12.88 -6.37
C GLU A 111 4.51 12.46 -6.05
N VAL A 112 3.87 13.09 -5.06
CA VAL A 112 2.48 12.82 -4.69
C VAL A 112 1.57 13.88 -5.31
N ASP A 113 1.41 13.79 -6.63
CA ASP A 113 0.30 14.43 -7.35
C ASP A 113 -0.61 13.33 -7.89
N ASP A 114 -1.49 12.84 -7.02
CA ASP A 114 -2.67 12.08 -7.41
C ASP A 114 -3.64 12.02 -6.23
N GLU A 115 -4.93 11.91 -6.54
CA GLU A 115 -6.05 12.01 -5.59
C GLU A 115 -6.07 10.91 -4.50
N THR A 116 -5.17 9.92 -4.57
CA THR A 116 -4.90 8.92 -3.53
C THR A 116 -3.39 8.92 -3.26
N LYS A 117 -2.98 9.35 -2.06
CA LYS A 117 -1.56 9.32 -1.70
C LYS A 117 -1.16 7.87 -1.41
N MET A 118 -0.31 7.30 -2.25
CA MET A 118 0.11 5.90 -2.13
C MET A 118 1.61 5.77 -1.88
N ILE A 119 1.94 5.00 -0.84
CA ILE A 119 3.28 4.53 -0.52
C ILE A 119 3.39 3.06 -0.90
N ILE A 120 4.39 2.70 -1.70
CA ILE A 120 4.64 1.33 -2.15
C ILE A 120 5.75 0.73 -1.31
N ILE A 121 5.47 -0.41 -0.69
CA ILE A 121 6.31 -1.08 0.29
C ILE A 121 6.68 -2.44 -0.30
N GLY A 122 7.83 -2.49 -0.98
CA GLY A 122 8.21 -3.70 -1.70
C GLY A 122 7.29 -3.97 -2.92
N PRO A 123 7.25 -5.22 -3.42
CA PRO A 123 6.59 -5.53 -4.70
C PRO A 123 5.07 -5.67 -4.62
N ASP A 124 4.51 -5.87 -3.43
CA ASP A 124 3.13 -6.32 -3.23
C ASP A 124 2.39 -5.65 -2.07
N SER A 125 2.98 -4.66 -1.39
CA SER A 125 2.30 -3.95 -0.30
C SER A 125 2.19 -2.46 -0.58
N VAL A 126 1.02 -1.88 -0.30
CA VAL A 126 0.75 -0.47 -0.47
C VAL A 126 0.04 0.11 0.76
N THR A 127 0.45 1.30 1.17
CA THR A 127 -0.28 2.11 2.15
C THR A 127 -0.89 3.31 1.46
N CYS A 128 -2.20 3.45 1.57
CA CYS A 128 -3.00 4.48 0.91
C CYS A 128 -3.59 5.44 1.92
N PHE A 129 -3.55 6.73 1.61
CA PHE A 129 -4.21 7.78 2.38
C PHE A 129 -5.30 8.41 1.51
N VAL A 130 -6.53 8.37 2.02
CA VAL A 130 -7.73 8.83 1.31
C VAL A 130 -8.53 9.78 2.19
N GLU A 131 -9.25 10.71 1.57
CA GLU A 131 -10.18 11.58 2.28
C GLU A 131 -11.40 10.80 2.75
N PHE A 132 -11.75 10.94 4.04
CA PHE A 132 -12.92 10.27 4.59
C PHE A 132 -14.20 10.61 3.83
N ASP A 133 -14.42 11.89 3.52
CA ASP A 133 -15.63 12.34 2.82
C ASP A 133 -15.81 11.73 1.43
N ARG A 134 -14.70 11.35 0.77
CA ARG A 134 -14.71 10.70 -0.53
C ARG A 134 -15.05 9.23 -0.44
N VAL A 135 -14.51 8.53 0.56
CA VAL A 135 -14.62 7.07 0.65
C VAL A 135 -15.72 6.58 1.59
N LYS A 136 -16.32 7.45 2.41
CA LYS A 136 -17.35 7.09 3.39
C LYS A 136 -18.58 6.39 2.80
N SER A 137 -18.85 6.57 1.50
CA SER A 137 -19.96 5.92 0.78
C SER A 137 -19.50 4.83 -0.19
N MET A 138 -18.20 4.57 -0.29
CA MET A 138 -17.67 3.54 -1.17
C MET A 138 -17.77 2.17 -0.51
N THR A 139 -18.10 1.16 -1.30
CA THR A 139 -17.89 -0.24 -0.90
C THR A 139 -16.40 -0.57 -0.96
N ARG A 140 -15.99 -1.65 -0.26
CA ARG A 140 -14.61 -2.14 -0.32
C ARG A 140 -14.15 -2.43 -1.75
N ASP A 141 -14.99 -3.04 -2.58
CA ASP A 141 -14.67 -3.28 -3.99
C ASP A 141 -14.47 -1.99 -4.80
N GLN A 142 -15.26 -0.95 -4.52
CA GLN A 142 -15.08 0.36 -5.16
C GLN A 142 -13.76 1.01 -4.74
N LEU A 143 -13.42 0.92 -3.45
CA LEU A 143 -12.15 1.40 -2.90
C LEU A 143 -10.96 0.61 -3.47
N ALA A 144 -11.07 -0.72 -3.55
CA ALA A 144 -10.05 -1.59 -4.12
C ALA A 144 -9.79 -1.29 -5.60
N LYS A 145 -10.84 -1.06 -6.40
CA LYS A 145 -10.70 -0.63 -7.80
C LYS A 145 -9.97 0.70 -7.93
N LEU A 146 -10.32 1.68 -7.11
CA LEU A 146 -9.65 2.98 -7.10
C LEU A 146 -8.15 2.82 -6.77
N ILE A 147 -7.84 2.03 -5.75
CA ILE A 147 -6.46 1.79 -5.31
C ILE A 147 -5.66 1.04 -6.39
N VAL A 148 -6.20 -0.02 -6.98
CA VAL A 148 -5.54 -0.78 -8.05
C VAL A 148 -5.26 0.10 -9.27
N ALA A 149 -6.23 0.92 -9.69
CA ALA A 149 -6.04 1.82 -10.83
C ALA A 149 -4.88 2.81 -10.57
N ASN A 150 -4.84 3.40 -9.39
CA ASN A 150 -3.78 4.33 -8.99
C ASN A 150 -2.42 3.63 -8.85
N TYR A 151 -2.38 2.41 -8.31
CA TYR A 151 -1.16 1.61 -8.22
C TYR A 151 -0.59 1.30 -9.61
N VAL A 152 -1.41 0.78 -10.53
CA VAL A 152 -0.93 0.38 -11.85
C VAL A 152 -0.49 1.58 -12.67
N LYS A 153 -1.24 2.69 -12.61
CA LYS A 153 -0.83 3.95 -13.23
C LYS A 153 0.53 4.42 -12.70
N LYS A 154 0.71 4.41 -11.38
CA LYS A 154 1.95 4.87 -10.73
C LYS A 154 3.16 3.98 -11.03
N VAL A 155 2.99 2.65 -11.00
CA VAL A 155 4.11 1.70 -11.14
C VAL A 155 4.44 1.40 -12.60
N PHE A 156 3.41 1.32 -13.45
CA PHE A 156 3.56 0.84 -14.82
C PHE A 156 3.22 1.88 -15.89
N GLY A 157 2.62 3.02 -15.52
CA GLY A 157 2.22 4.05 -16.48
C GLY A 157 1.03 3.67 -17.36
N VAL A 158 0.17 2.75 -16.90
CA VAL A 158 -0.96 2.22 -17.69
C VAL A 158 -2.29 2.52 -16.99
N GLU A 159 -3.29 2.87 -17.79
CA GLU A 159 -4.69 3.02 -17.36
C GLU A 159 -5.55 1.93 -18.03
N ASN A 160 -6.15 1.05 -17.23
CA ASN A 160 -7.10 0.02 -17.69
C ASN A 160 -8.30 -0.04 -16.74
N GLU A 161 -9.35 -0.73 -17.16
CA GLU A 161 -10.38 -1.21 -16.24
C GLU A 161 -9.98 -2.54 -15.60
N TYR A 162 -10.27 -2.70 -14.31
CA TYR A 162 -9.88 -3.90 -13.55
C TYR A 162 -11.08 -4.57 -12.89
N MET A 163 -11.10 -5.90 -12.99
CA MET A 163 -11.81 -6.75 -12.05
C MET A 163 -10.95 -6.90 -10.79
N VAL A 164 -11.60 -6.84 -9.63
CA VAL A 164 -10.94 -7.01 -8.33
C VAL A 164 -11.65 -8.07 -7.51
N ARG A 165 -10.91 -8.82 -6.71
CA ARG A 165 -11.43 -9.67 -5.64
C ARG A 165 -10.72 -9.28 -4.36
N THR A 166 -11.48 -8.93 -3.33
CA THR A 166 -10.96 -8.57 -2.02
C THR A 166 -11.09 -9.74 -1.05
N ASP A 167 -10.00 -10.06 -0.36
CA ASP A 167 -9.95 -11.06 0.71
C ASP A 167 -9.55 -10.33 2.01
N ASP A 168 -10.24 -10.59 3.11
CA ASP A 168 -9.80 -10.12 4.42
C ASP A 168 -8.47 -10.82 4.79
N ILE A 169 -7.60 -10.09 5.49
CA ILE A 169 -6.47 -10.73 6.15
C ILE A 169 -7.06 -11.49 7.35
N SER A 170 -7.15 -12.80 7.24
CA SER A 170 -7.31 -13.67 8.41
C SER A 170 -6.03 -13.57 9.23
N LEU A 171 -6.04 -12.65 10.20
CA LEU A 171 -5.23 -12.79 11.39
C LEU A 171 -5.93 -13.86 12.23
N PHE A 172 -5.55 -15.11 11.99
CA PHE A 172 -6.06 -16.36 12.61
C PHE A 172 -7.37 -16.91 12.03
#